data_AF-A0A1L5P270-F1
#
_entry.id   AF-A0A1L5P270-F1
#
_cell.length_a   1.000
_cell.length_b   1.000
_cell.length_c   1.000
_cell.angle_alpha   90.00
_cell.angle_beta   90.00
_cell.angle_gamma   90.00
#
_symmetry.space_group_name_H-M   'P 1'
#
loop_
_entity.id
_entity.type
_entity.pdbx_description
1 polymer ?
#
loop_
_entity_poly.entity_id
_entity_poly.type
_entity_poly.pdbx_seq_one_letter_code
_entity_poly.pdbx_strand_id
1 'polypeptide(L)' 'MLSKADPRHSTSSAMSGAIDERQALAAIILWNSGHFDTFDISKLLDVKEDAVCRTLHAARHIAGARA' A
#
# COMPACT_ATOMS: atom_id res chain seq x y z
N MET A 1 -3.41 33.79 7.89
CA MET A 1 -4.21 32.87 8.72
C MET A 1 -3.62 31.48 8.57
N LEU A 2 -3.00 30.96 9.63
CA LEU A 2 -2.22 29.73 9.65
C LEU A 2 -3.14 28.55 10.00
N SER A 3 -3.55 27.78 8.99
CA SER A 3 -4.36 26.57 9.20
C SER A 3 -3.47 25.42 9.70
N LYS A 4 -3.83 24.91 10.88
CA LYS A 4 -3.23 23.76 11.58
C LYS A 4 -3.05 22.57 10.64
N ALA A 5 -1.81 22.19 10.37
CA ALA A 5 -1.50 20.82 9.98
C ALA A 5 -1.74 19.92 11.20
N ASP A 6 -2.73 19.03 11.08
CA ASP A 6 -3.20 18.16 12.16
C ASP A 6 -2.24 16.97 12.35
N PRO A 7 -1.57 16.82 13.50
CA PRO A 7 -0.58 15.76 13.73
C PRO A 7 -1.20 14.46 14.27
N ARG A 8 -2.47 14.15 13.95
CA ARG A 8 -3.26 13.14 14.70
C ARG A 8 -3.78 11.92 13.95
N HIS A 9 -3.37 11.65 12.71
CA HIS A 9 -3.56 10.30 12.16
C HIS A 9 -2.36 9.37 12.43
N SER A 10 -1.93 9.38 13.69
CA SER A 10 -1.35 8.21 14.35
C SER A 10 -2.50 7.26 14.67
N THR A 11 -2.61 6.15 13.93
CA THR A 11 -2.95 4.83 14.50
C THR A 11 -2.77 3.73 13.44
N SER A 12 -1.56 3.18 13.44
CA SER A 12 -1.30 1.78 13.16
C SER A 12 -2.34 0.90 13.86
N SER A 13 -3.27 0.26 13.14
CA SER A 13 -4.18 -0.76 13.74
C SER A 13 -4.81 -1.76 12.76
N ALA A 14 -4.43 -1.78 11.48
CA ALA A 14 -4.92 -2.80 10.53
C ALA A 14 -3.82 -3.42 9.65
N MET A 15 -2.57 -3.46 10.14
CA MET A 15 -1.55 -4.36 9.60
C MET A 15 -1.82 -5.77 10.14
N SER A 16 -3.00 -6.33 9.87
CA SER A 16 -3.31 -7.72 10.17
C SER A 16 -2.59 -8.63 9.17
N GLY A 17 -1.27 -8.75 9.35
CA GLY A 17 -0.66 -10.05 9.58
C GLY A 17 0.05 -10.78 8.45
N ALA A 18 0.27 -10.21 7.26
CA ALA A 18 0.94 -10.99 6.20
C ALA A 18 1.80 -10.23 5.18
N ILE A 19 1.87 -8.90 5.20
CA ILE A 19 2.67 -8.16 4.20
C ILE A 19 3.76 -7.34 4.90
N ASP A 20 5.01 -7.72 4.65
CA ASP A 20 6.20 -6.99 5.09
C ASP A 20 6.36 -5.70 4.27
N GLU A 21 7.06 -4.70 4.80
CA GLU A 21 7.32 -3.43 4.12
C GLU A 21 8.03 -3.66 2.76
N ARG A 22 8.94 -4.64 2.72
CA ARG A 22 9.62 -5.05 1.49
C ARG A 22 8.67 -5.68 0.46
N GLN A 23 7.70 -6.49 0.92
CA GLN A 23 6.69 -7.07 0.05
C GLN A 23 5.70 -6.02 -0.45
N ALA A 24 5.34 -5.05 0.40
CA ALA A 24 4.50 -3.92 0.03
C ALA A 24 5.17 -3.07 -1.06
N LEU A 25 6.46 -2.75 -0.91
CA LEU A 25 7.23 -2.04 -1.93
C LEU A 25 7.33 -2.85 -3.23
N ALA A 26 7.63 -4.15 -3.15
CA ALA A 26 7.69 -5.02 -4.31
C ALA A 26 6.36 -5.10 -5.05
N ALA A 27 5.23 -5.15 -4.33
CA ALA A 27 3.89 -5.11 -4.91
C ALA A 27 3.62 -3.81 -5.69
N ILE A 28 4.04 -2.66 -5.14
CA ILE A 28 3.88 -1.35 -5.81
C ILE A 28 4.75 -1.28 -7.08
N ILE A 29 5.98 -1.80 -7.03
CA ILE A 29 6.89 -1.81 -8.18
C ILE A 29 6.35 -2.73 -9.29
N LEU A 30 5.92 -3.95 -8.93
CA LEU A 30 5.31 -4.89 -9.89
C LEU A 30 4.05 -4.29 -10.53
N TRP A 31 3.18 -3.69 -9.72
CA TRP A 31 1.97 -3.05 -10.23
C TRP A 31 2.28 -1.91 -11.20
N ASN A 32 3.25 -1.06 -10.90
CA ASN A 32 3.67 0.02 -11.80
C ASN A 32 4.32 -0.49 -13.10
N SER A 33 4.82 -1.71 -13.14
CA SER A 33 5.35 -2.31 -14.38
C SER A 33 4.24 -2.60 -15.41
N GLY A 34 2.97 -2.68 -14.98
CA GLY A 34 1.82 -2.93 -15.86
C GLY A 34 1.76 -4.34 -16.44
N HIS A 35 2.65 -5.25 -16.02
CA HIS A 35 2.74 -6.63 -16.50
C HIS A 35 2.13 -7.66 -15.55
N PHE A 36 1.75 -7.28 -14.33
CA PHE A 36 1.29 -8.20 -13.30
C PHE A 36 -0.05 -7.76 -12.72
N ASP A 37 -0.99 -8.69 -12.65
CA ASP A 37 -2.28 -8.50 -11.98
C ASP A 37 -2.17 -8.73 -10.46
N THR A 38 -3.15 -8.27 -9.68
CA THR A 38 -3.18 -8.46 -8.22
C THR A 38 -3.04 -9.92 -7.79
N PHE A 39 -3.58 -10.86 -8.58
CA PHE A 39 -3.44 -12.29 -8.36
C PHE A 39 -2.00 -12.78 -8.56
N ASP A 40 -1.33 -12.36 -9.63
CA ASP A 40 0.07 -12.75 -9.89
C ASP A 40 1.01 -12.17 -8.83
N ILE A 41 0.78 -10.93 -8.42
CA ILE A 41 1.53 -10.27 -7.34
C ILE A 41 1.34 -11.04 -6.01
N SER A 42 0.11 -11.45 -5.71
CA SER A 42 -0.20 -12.23 -4.50
C SER A 42 0.53 -13.56 -4.46
N LYS A 43 0.58 -14.27 -5.60
CA LYS A 43 1.33 -15.53 -5.75
C LYS A 43 2.84 -15.35 -5.68
N LEU A 44 3.37 -14.30 -6.29
CA LEU A 44 4.81 -14.03 -6.31
C LEU A 44 5.36 -13.65 -4.95
N LEU A 45 4.56 -12.94 -4.15
CA LEU A 45 4.97 -12.46 -2.84
C LEU A 45 4.52 -13.39 -1.69
N ASP A 46 3.75 -14.44 -2.00
CA ASP A 46 3.12 -15.35 -1.04
C ASP A 46 2.27 -14.60 0.01
N VAL A 47 1.52 -13.61 -0.47
CA VAL A 47 0.63 -12.78 0.36
C VAL A 47 -0.80 -12.91 -0.12
N LYS A 48 -1.76 -12.63 0.78
CA LYS A 48 -3.16 -12.61 0.38
C LYS A 48 -3.41 -11.47 -0.61
N GLU A 49 -4.19 -11.75 -1.66
CA GLU A 49 -4.60 -10.76 -2.65
C GLU A 49 -5.25 -9.52 -2.00
N ASP A 50 -6.05 -9.73 -0.97
CA ASP A 50 -6.65 -8.66 -0.15
C ASP A 50 -5.60 -7.72 0.48
N ALA A 51 -4.42 -8.24 0.85
CA ALA A 51 -3.31 -7.41 1.33
C ALA A 51 -2.65 -6.58 0.21
N VAL A 52 -2.57 -7.13 -1.01
CA VAL A 52 -2.08 -6.40 -2.19
C VAL A 52 -3.03 -5.26 -2.53
N CYS A 53 -4.34 -5.53 -2.60
CA CYS A 53 -5.36 -4.51 -2.88
C CYS A 53 -5.31 -3.36 -1.86
N ARG A 54 -5.22 -3.67 -0.57
CA ARG A 54 -5.08 -2.64 0.48
C ARG A 54 -3.81 -1.81 0.34
N THR A 55 -2.69 -2.46 0.03
CA THR A 55 -1.40 -1.79 -0.16
C THR A 55 -1.43 -0.85 -1.36
N LEU A 56 -1.99 -1.30 -2.49
CA LEU A 56 -2.15 -0.46 -3.68
C LEU A 56 -3.08 0.73 -3.41
N HIS A 57 -4.16 0.52 -2.68
CA HIS A 57 -5.07 1.59 -2.28
C HIS A 57 -4.36 2.62 -1.38
N ALA A 58 -3.60 2.15 -0.38
CA ALA A 58 -2.80 3.01 0.49
C ALA A 58 -1.73 3.78 -0.29
N ALA A 59 -1.02 3.12 -1.21
CA ALA A 59 -0.01 3.74 -2.07
C ALA A 59 -0.60 4.86 -2.94
N ARG A 60 -1.80 4.66 -3.52
CA ARG A 60 -2.50 5.69 -4.28
C ARG A 60 -2.91 6.88 -3.41
N HIS A 61 -3.36 6.61 -2.17
CA HIS A 61 -3.69 7.67 -1.22
C HIS A 61 -2.48 8.52 -0.84
N ILE A 62 -1.31 7.89 -0.67
CA ILE A 62 -0.05 8.58 -0.39
C ILE A 62 0.45 9.38 -1.60
N ALA A 63 0.35 8.82 -2.81
CA ALA A 63 0.74 9.50 -4.04
C ALA A 63 -0.16 10.72 -4.35
N GLY A 64 -1.47 10.61 -4.09
CA GLY A 64 -2.44 11.70 -4.28
C GLY A 64 -2.38 12.79 -3.20
N ALA A 65 -1.80 12.51 -2.03
CA ALA A 65 -1.59 13.49 -0.96
C ALA A 65 -0.40 14.44 -1.20
N ARG A 66 0.29 14.31 -2.35
CA ARG A 66 1.22 15.32 -2.88
C ARG A 66 0.49 16.16 -3.93
N ALA A 67 -0.25 17.17 -3.47
CA ALA A 67 -0.71 18.30 -4.28
C ALA A 67 -0.70 19.57 -3.40
#